data_AF-A0A7S4PAV6-F1
#
_entry.id   AF-A0A7S4PAV6-F1
#
_cell.length_a   1.000
_cell.length_b   1.000
_cell.length_c   1.000
_cell.angle_alpha   90.00
_cell.angle_beta   90.00
_cell.angle_gamma   90.00
#
_symmetry.space_group_name_H-M   'P 1'
#
loop_
_entity.id
_entity.type
_entity.pdbx_description
1 polymer ?
#
loop_
_entity_poly.entity_id
_entity_poly.type
_entity_poly.pdbx_seq_one_letter_code
_entity_poly.pdbx_strand_id
1 'polypeptide(L)'
;MSSLRALLLYAPILLLLVPSAHCQGRRLFISIGSDDWGRWSNSLPVWPDMESRKSAMMNLGWPSGGEPMLSTVEEEEDLQDLHEMLSELNRNVERRLQVVLTPFWVVGGPDFEGMRRTGCPDMPTCEYRELFWHNSTGGHARSPYNRGDLRSSFLRLFLDGLWHPEYHGRSHFDTRAWVQYLREGDKFSRFYFEQGMVFYDLSPRREGGGNTSHSLHCEYMADAVRFQ
;
A
#
# COMPACT_ATOMS: atom_id res chain seq x y z
N MET A 1 5.87 -7.82 27.11
CA MET A 1 6.15 -8.59 25.87
C MET A 1 6.63 -7.70 24.70
N SER A 2 6.94 -6.41 24.91
CA SER A 2 7.37 -5.48 23.85
C SER A 2 8.87 -5.51 23.52
N SER A 3 9.74 -6.03 24.40
CA SER A 3 11.19 -5.85 24.22
C SER A 3 11.86 -6.79 23.21
N LEU A 4 11.22 -7.90 22.82
CA LEU A 4 11.81 -8.84 21.85
C LEU A 4 11.56 -8.40 20.38
N ARG A 5 10.44 -7.72 20.10
CA ARG A 5 10.12 -7.22 18.74
C ARG A 5 11.02 -6.03 18.38
N ALA A 6 11.27 -5.15 19.34
CA ALA A 6 12.26 -4.08 19.21
C ALA A 6 13.64 -4.63 18.82
N LEU A 7 14.16 -5.64 19.54
CA LEU A 7 15.51 -6.15 19.31
C LEU A 7 15.76 -6.70 17.90
N LEU A 8 14.74 -7.30 17.27
CA LEU A 8 14.84 -7.87 15.92
C LEU A 8 14.80 -6.81 14.80
N LEU A 9 14.21 -5.64 15.05
CA LEU A 9 14.25 -4.49 14.14
C LEU A 9 15.53 -3.66 14.32
N TYR A 10 16.00 -3.50 15.57
CA TYR A 10 17.20 -2.71 15.87
C TYR A 10 18.51 -3.37 15.39
N ALA A 11 18.63 -4.70 15.47
CA ALA A 11 19.88 -5.41 15.16
C ALA A 11 20.38 -5.24 13.71
N PRO A 12 19.56 -5.44 12.65
CA PRO A 12 20.03 -5.25 11.27
C PRO A 12 20.31 -3.77 10.93
N ILE A 13 19.57 -2.83 11.52
CA ILE A 13 19.79 -1.38 11.31
C ILE A 13 21.09 -0.94 11.99
N LEU A 14 21.37 -1.37 13.22
CA LEU A 14 22.64 -1.07 13.90
C LEU A 14 23.86 -1.69 13.21
N LEU A 15 23.72 -2.89 12.64
CA LEU A 15 24.81 -3.56 11.90
C LEU A 15 25.19 -2.83 10.61
N LEU A 16 24.24 -2.13 9.97
CA LEU A 16 24.50 -1.28 8.82
C LEU A 16 25.14 0.07 9.18
N LEU A 17 25.04 0.49 10.44
CA LEU A 17 25.53 1.78 10.94
C LEU A 17 26.94 1.73 11.54
N VAL A 18 27.61 0.57 11.60
CA VAL A 18 29.01 0.49 12.06
C VAL A 18 29.92 1.12 11.01
N PRO A 19 30.52 2.29 11.27
CA PRO A 19 31.42 2.91 10.31
C PRO A 19 32.68 2.06 10.26
N SER A 20 33.01 1.48 9.11
CA SER A 20 34.37 1.00 8.91
C SER A 20 35.31 2.21 9.00
N ALA A 21 36.41 2.08 9.74
CA ALA A 21 37.41 3.13 9.92
C ALA A 21 38.02 3.65 8.59
N HIS A 22 37.69 3.03 7.47
CA HIS A 22 38.09 3.38 6.11
C HIS A 22 37.19 4.42 5.41
N CYS A 23 36.10 4.89 6.03
CA CYS A 23 35.13 5.80 5.39
C CYS A 23 35.29 7.29 5.75
N GLN A 24 36.48 7.75 6.15
CA GLN A 24 36.71 9.19 6.33
C GLN A 24 36.54 9.94 5.01
N GLY A 25 35.49 10.78 4.93
CA GLY A 25 35.19 11.65 3.78
C GLY A 25 34.19 11.10 2.75
N ARG A 26 33.67 9.88 2.92
CA ARG A 26 32.63 9.32 2.05
C ARG A 26 31.26 9.39 2.74
N ARG A 27 30.25 9.94 2.05
CA ARG A 27 28.86 9.87 2.49
C ARG A 27 28.39 8.42 2.34
N LEU A 28 28.00 7.79 3.45
CA LEU A 28 27.34 6.49 3.44
C LEU A 28 25.84 6.74 3.33
N PHE A 29 25.21 6.24 2.27
CA PHE A 29 23.76 6.25 2.12
C PHE A 29 23.25 4.83 2.28
N ILE A 30 22.32 4.63 3.22
CA ILE A 30 21.56 3.38 3.33
C ILE A 30 20.18 3.70 2.80
N SER A 31 19.80 3.07 1.69
CA SER A 31 18.46 3.17 1.13
C SER A 31 17.70 1.90 1.50
N ILE A 32 16.58 2.06 2.20
CA ILE A 32 15.61 1.01 2.44
C ILE A 32 14.39 1.38 1.61
N GLY A 33 14.17 0.63 0.53
CA GLY A 33 12.99 0.78 -0.32
C GLY A 33 11.82 0.06 0.31
N SER A 34 10.73 0.79 0.56
CA SER A 34 9.46 0.23 1.00
C SER A 34 8.36 0.91 0.20
N ASP A 35 7.63 0.08 -0.54
CA ASP A 35 6.60 0.52 -1.47
C ASP A 35 5.22 0.55 -0.81
N ASP A 36 4.25 1.19 -1.48
CA ASP A 36 2.83 0.94 -1.27
C ASP A 36 2.27 1.46 0.07
N TRP A 37 2.89 2.50 0.64
CA TRP A 37 2.42 3.11 1.88
C TRP A 37 1.14 3.91 1.69
N GLY A 38 0.32 3.97 2.74
CA GLY A 38 -0.95 4.70 2.70
C GLY A 38 -2.03 4.03 1.86
N ARG A 39 -1.79 2.83 1.30
CA ARG A 39 -2.74 2.10 0.45
C ARG A 39 -3.85 1.43 1.26
N TRP A 40 -5.12 1.62 0.90
CA TRP A 40 -6.28 0.86 1.43
C TRP A 40 -6.90 -0.09 0.40
N SER A 41 -6.21 -0.29 -0.71
CA SER A 41 -6.62 -1.20 -1.77
C SER A 41 -5.41 -1.52 -2.65
N ASN A 42 -5.29 -2.76 -3.09
CA ASN A 42 -4.25 -3.18 -4.03
C ASN A 42 -4.82 -4.19 -5.03
N SER A 43 -4.04 -4.59 -6.03
CA SER A 43 -4.30 -5.77 -6.84
C SER A 43 -4.44 -7.05 -6.00
N LEU A 44 -3.83 -7.08 -4.81
CA LEU A 44 -4.03 -8.11 -3.80
C LEU A 44 -4.93 -7.60 -2.66
N PRO A 45 -5.72 -8.48 -2.01
CA PRO A 45 -6.53 -8.11 -0.87
C PRO A 45 -5.62 -7.66 0.28
N VAL A 46 -5.86 -6.44 0.72
CA VAL A 46 -5.31 -5.90 1.96
C VAL A 46 -6.31 -6.25 3.05
N TRP A 47 -5.87 -6.99 4.06
CA TRP A 47 -6.74 -7.45 5.13
C TRP A 47 -6.83 -6.39 6.23
N PRO A 48 -8.01 -6.19 6.83
CA PRO A 48 -8.12 -5.29 7.98
C PRO A 48 -7.22 -5.80 9.11
N ASP A 49 -7.24 -7.11 9.37
CA ASP A 49 -6.48 -7.76 10.42
C ASP A 49 -6.13 -9.21 10.05
N MET A 50 -5.26 -9.82 10.87
CA MET A 50 -4.76 -11.18 10.66
C MET A 50 -5.83 -12.27 10.83
N GLU A 51 -6.86 -12.06 11.65
CA GLU A 51 -7.92 -13.04 11.86
C GLU A 51 -8.91 -13.05 10.69
N SER A 52 -9.27 -11.87 10.18
CA SER A 52 -10.02 -11.69 8.94
C SER A 52 -9.32 -12.39 7.77
N ARG A 53 -7.99 -12.24 7.66
CA ARG A 53 -7.19 -13.00 6.68
C ARG A 53 -7.32 -14.51 6.89
N LYS A 54 -7.08 -15.01 8.10
CA LYS A 54 -7.13 -16.46 8.38
C LYS A 54 -8.49 -17.06 8.04
N SER A 55 -9.57 -16.40 8.46
CA SER A 55 -10.94 -16.81 8.16
C SER A 55 -11.19 -16.88 6.65
N ALA A 56 -10.79 -15.85 5.91
CA ALA A 56 -10.94 -15.84 4.46
C ALA A 56 -10.12 -16.94 3.78
N MET A 57 -8.86 -17.14 4.19
CA MET A 57 -8.02 -18.22 3.64
C MET A 57 -8.59 -19.61 3.90
N MET A 58 -9.15 -19.85 5.09
CA MET A 58 -9.77 -21.14 5.44
C MET A 58 -11.07 -21.40 4.67
N ASN A 59 -11.87 -20.37 4.43
CA ASN A 59 -13.24 -20.53 3.90
C ASN A 59 -13.33 -20.40 2.37
N LEU A 60 -12.40 -19.71 1.72
CA LEU A 60 -12.58 -19.27 0.33
C LEU A 60 -11.59 -19.90 -0.65
N GLY A 61 -10.49 -20.47 -0.13
CA GLY A 61 -9.38 -20.93 -0.96
C GLY A 61 -8.63 -19.75 -1.58
N TRP A 62 -7.31 -19.71 -1.40
CA TRP A 62 -6.48 -18.65 -1.95
C TRP A 62 -6.00 -19.02 -3.37
N PRO A 63 -6.36 -18.27 -4.44
CA PRO A 63 -6.16 -18.74 -5.81
C PRO A 63 -4.72 -18.67 -6.33
N SER A 64 -3.89 -17.77 -5.82
CA SER A 64 -2.60 -17.45 -6.46
C SER A 64 -1.42 -18.32 -6.01
N GLY A 65 -1.66 -19.34 -5.16
CA GLY A 65 -0.61 -20.29 -4.75
C GLY A 65 0.51 -19.74 -3.86
N GLY A 66 0.54 -18.43 -3.58
CA GLY A 66 1.42 -17.80 -2.60
C GLY A 66 0.61 -17.03 -1.56
N GLU A 67 0.95 -17.11 -0.28
CA GLU A 67 0.18 -16.39 0.75
C GLU A 67 0.30 -14.87 0.55
N PRO A 68 -0.79 -14.09 0.66
CA PRO A 68 -0.73 -12.63 0.62
C PRO A 68 -0.04 -12.12 1.89
N MET A 69 1.29 -12.20 1.93
CA MET A 69 2.08 -12.00 3.15
C MET A 69 1.80 -10.61 3.75
N LEU A 70 1.27 -10.62 4.96
CA LEU A 70 1.37 -9.54 5.95
C LEU A 70 0.81 -8.16 5.56
N SER A 71 0.04 -8.04 4.48
CA SER A 71 -0.49 -6.74 4.02
C SER A 71 -1.72 -6.35 4.84
N THR A 72 -1.48 -5.82 6.04
CA THR A 72 -2.45 -5.04 6.81
C THR A 72 -2.21 -3.54 6.60
N VAL A 73 -3.21 -2.74 6.96
CA VAL A 73 -3.11 -1.28 7.05
C VAL A 73 -2.43 -0.89 8.37
N GLU A 74 -1.69 0.22 8.37
CA GLU A 74 -1.07 0.82 9.55
C GLU A 74 -2.10 1.23 10.61
N GLU A 75 -1.75 1.07 11.89
CA GLU A 75 -2.47 1.62 13.04
C GLU A 75 -1.82 2.93 13.50
N GLU A 76 -2.52 3.73 14.31
CA GLU A 76 -1.98 4.98 14.87
C GLU A 76 -0.74 4.69 15.73
N GLU A 77 -0.79 3.59 16.49
CA GLU A 77 0.30 3.10 17.32
C GLU A 77 1.54 2.76 16.48
N ASP A 78 1.37 2.18 15.29
CA ASP A 78 2.49 1.87 14.39
C ASP A 78 3.24 3.15 13.96
N LEU A 79 2.49 4.23 13.69
CA LEU A 79 3.06 5.51 13.29
C LEU A 79 3.72 6.25 14.45
N GLN A 80 3.17 6.13 15.64
CA GLN A 80 3.77 6.66 16.86
C GLN A 80 5.09 5.93 17.18
N ASP A 81 5.10 4.59 17.09
CA ASP A 81 6.32 3.79 17.29
C ASP A 81 7.40 4.12 16.23
N LEU A 82 6.99 4.30 14.97
CA LEU A 82 7.89 4.73 13.89
C LEU A 82 8.48 6.12 14.17
N HIS A 83 7.65 7.07 14.61
CA HIS A 83 8.07 8.42 14.97
C HIS A 83 9.11 8.40 16.10
N GLU A 84 8.84 7.66 17.16
CA GLU A 84 9.74 7.54 18.31
C GLU A 84 11.06 6.90 17.92
N MET A 85 11.03 5.81 17.14
CA MET A 85 12.23 5.13 16.65
C MET A 85 13.10 6.08 15.80
N LEU A 86 12.52 6.77 14.81
CA LEU A 86 13.27 7.69 13.95
C LEU A 86 13.81 8.90 14.73
N SER A 87 13.03 9.41 15.68
CA SER A 87 13.46 10.49 16.57
C SER A 87 14.65 10.06 17.43
N GLU A 88 14.63 8.83 17.96
CA GLU A 88 15.72 8.28 18.77
C GLU A 88 16.99 8.08 17.94
N LEU A 89 16.86 7.50 16.75
CA LEU A 89 18.00 7.31 15.83
C LEU A 89 18.65 8.63 15.45
N ASN A 90 17.87 9.71 15.37
CA ASN A 90 18.35 11.05 15.02
C ASN A 90 18.75 11.90 16.22
N ARG A 91 18.64 11.37 17.45
CA ARG A 91 18.99 12.09 18.68
C ARG A 91 20.46 12.50 18.65
N ASN A 92 20.71 13.81 18.73
CA ASN A 92 22.05 14.40 18.65
C ASN A 92 22.82 14.12 17.34
N VAL A 93 22.13 13.74 16.27
CA VAL A 93 22.71 13.55 14.94
C VAL A 93 22.63 14.86 14.16
N GLU A 94 23.72 15.23 13.49
CA GLU A 94 23.70 16.42 12.63
C GLU A 94 22.69 16.24 11.49
N ARG A 95 21.91 17.29 11.19
CA ARG A 95 20.80 17.24 10.22
C ARG A 95 21.14 16.59 8.87
N ARG A 96 22.35 16.83 8.33
CA ARG A 96 22.79 16.25 7.04
C ARG A 96 23.04 14.72 7.08
N LEU A 97 23.08 14.15 8.29
CA LEU A 97 23.36 12.73 8.56
C LEU A 97 22.13 12.03 9.20
N GLN A 98 21.02 12.74 9.37
CA GLN A 98 19.82 12.17 9.94
C GLN A 98 19.19 11.14 8.99
N VAL A 99 18.65 10.08 9.58
CA VAL A 99 17.84 9.08 8.89
C VAL A 99 16.49 9.70 8.58
N VAL A 100 16.09 9.64 7.30
CA VAL A 100 14.79 10.06 6.81
C VAL A 100 14.21 8.91 6.01
N LEU A 101 12.95 8.57 6.26
CA LEU A 101 12.25 7.57 5.45
C LEU A 101 11.66 8.23 4.20
N THR A 102 11.89 7.66 3.02
CA THR A 102 11.36 8.15 1.74
C THR A 102 10.47 7.09 1.06
N PRO A 103 9.28 6.83 1.62
CA PRO A 103 8.42 5.76 1.12
C PRO A 103 7.66 6.18 -0.13
N PHE A 104 7.37 5.20 -1.00
CA PHE A 104 6.43 5.38 -2.09
C PHE A 104 4.99 5.33 -1.57
N TRP A 105 4.23 6.40 -1.82
CA TRP A 105 2.95 6.67 -1.20
C TRP A 105 1.79 6.65 -2.20
N VAL A 106 0.76 5.89 -1.88
CA VAL A 106 -0.50 5.81 -2.63
C VAL A 106 -1.53 6.78 -2.03
N VAL A 107 -2.09 7.66 -2.85
CA VAL A 107 -2.96 8.77 -2.38
C VAL A 107 -4.46 8.52 -2.53
N GLY A 108 -4.86 7.33 -3.01
CA GLY A 108 -6.23 7.01 -3.37
C GLY A 108 -6.59 5.52 -3.25
N GLY A 109 -7.83 5.22 -3.60
CA GLY A 109 -8.37 3.87 -3.69
C GLY A 109 -9.88 3.88 -4.00
N PRO A 110 -10.51 2.72 -4.22
CA PRO A 110 -11.92 2.63 -4.56
C PRO A 110 -12.84 3.22 -3.49
N ASP A 111 -13.83 3.97 -3.92
CA ASP A 111 -15.01 4.30 -3.12
C ASP A 111 -16.07 3.20 -3.30
N PHE A 112 -15.93 2.09 -2.58
CA PHE A 112 -16.83 0.94 -2.72
C PHE A 112 -18.32 1.31 -2.54
N GLU A 113 -18.65 2.14 -1.56
CA GLU A 113 -20.02 2.60 -1.36
C GLU A 113 -20.49 3.48 -2.54
N GLY A 114 -19.64 4.40 -2.99
CA GLY A 114 -19.92 5.23 -4.15
C GLY A 114 -20.14 4.41 -5.43
N MET A 115 -19.37 3.34 -5.62
CA MET A 115 -19.49 2.42 -6.74
C MET A 115 -20.78 1.59 -6.65
N ARG A 116 -21.15 1.10 -5.46
CA ARG A 116 -22.45 0.41 -5.25
C ARG A 116 -23.63 1.32 -5.57
N ARG A 117 -23.57 2.58 -5.14
CA ARG A 117 -24.62 3.57 -5.40
C ARG A 117 -24.79 3.89 -6.88
N THR A 118 -23.72 3.82 -7.67
CA THR A 118 -23.79 4.01 -9.13
C THR A 118 -24.07 2.70 -9.89
N GLY A 119 -24.18 1.58 -9.19
CA GLY A 119 -24.69 0.32 -9.72
C GLY A 119 -23.67 -0.81 -9.89
N CYS A 120 -22.47 -0.70 -9.34
CA CYS A 120 -21.56 -1.85 -9.29
C CYS A 120 -22.03 -2.95 -8.32
N PRO A 121 -21.80 -4.23 -8.64
CA PRO A 121 -21.20 -4.73 -9.90
C PRO A 121 -22.22 -4.99 -11.04
N ASP A 122 -23.53 -4.88 -10.77
CA ASP A 122 -24.58 -5.51 -11.59
C ASP A 122 -25.20 -4.66 -12.69
N MET A 123 -25.03 -3.34 -12.64
CA MET A 123 -25.68 -2.41 -13.57
C MET A 123 -24.71 -1.97 -14.67
N PRO A 124 -25.23 -1.64 -15.88
CA PRO A 124 -24.43 -1.03 -16.95
C PRO A 124 -23.71 0.26 -16.53
N THR A 125 -24.24 0.95 -15.51
CA THR A 125 -23.68 2.18 -14.92
C THR A 125 -22.54 1.92 -13.92
N CYS A 126 -22.17 0.66 -13.66
CA CYS A 126 -21.05 0.32 -12.76
C CYS A 126 -19.74 0.95 -13.25
N GLU A 127 -19.22 1.95 -12.56
CA GLU A 127 -17.97 2.64 -12.93
C GLU A 127 -17.02 2.75 -11.72
N TYR A 128 -15.72 2.84 -12.00
CA TYR A 128 -14.73 3.05 -10.96
C TYR A 128 -14.91 4.45 -10.36
N ARG A 129 -14.92 4.52 -9.03
CA ARG A 129 -14.92 5.79 -8.30
C ARG A 129 -13.79 5.76 -7.30
N GLU A 130 -13.09 6.89 -7.22
CA GLU A 130 -11.92 7.02 -6.36
C GLU A 130 -12.24 7.89 -5.15
N LEU A 131 -11.79 7.44 -4.00
CA LEU A 131 -11.64 8.21 -2.78
C LEU A 131 -10.19 8.71 -2.71
N PHE A 132 -9.98 9.97 -2.35
CA PHE A 132 -8.62 10.48 -2.10
C PHE A 132 -8.40 10.74 -0.62
N TRP A 133 -7.14 10.72 -0.18
CA TRP A 133 -6.79 11.04 1.21
C TRP A 133 -7.18 12.45 1.64
N HIS A 134 -6.99 13.44 0.76
CA HIS A 134 -7.17 14.85 1.10
C HIS A 134 -8.64 15.27 1.25
N ASN A 135 -9.58 14.52 0.66
CA ASN A 135 -11.00 14.91 0.56
C ASN A 135 -11.95 13.94 1.27
N SER A 136 -11.42 13.03 2.09
CA SER A 136 -12.21 12.05 2.83
C SER A 136 -11.62 11.80 4.22
N THR A 137 -12.29 11.01 5.06
CA THR A 137 -11.70 10.43 6.27
C THR A 137 -10.76 9.26 5.94
N GLY A 138 -9.97 9.36 4.86
CA GLY A 138 -9.15 8.26 4.32
C GLY A 138 -9.98 7.02 3.92
N GLY A 139 -9.38 6.10 3.16
CA GLY A 139 -9.98 4.78 3.00
C GLY A 139 -9.86 3.92 4.27
N HIS A 140 -8.75 4.09 4.99
CA HIS A 140 -8.41 3.36 6.21
C HIS A 140 -9.40 3.54 7.36
N ALA A 141 -10.08 4.69 7.48
CA ALA A 141 -11.07 4.88 8.54
C ALA A 141 -12.40 4.18 8.25
N ARG A 142 -12.62 3.69 7.03
CA ARG A 142 -13.87 3.04 6.62
C ARG A 142 -13.80 1.54 6.87
N SER A 143 -14.97 0.91 6.93
CA SER A 143 -15.06 -0.55 6.88
C SER A 143 -14.44 -1.08 5.58
N PRO A 144 -13.70 -2.22 5.61
CA PRO A 144 -13.48 -3.10 6.76
C PRO A 144 -12.32 -2.69 7.68
N TYR A 145 -11.52 -1.70 7.29
CA TYR A 145 -10.26 -1.34 7.96
C TYR A 145 -10.44 -0.68 9.33
N ASN A 146 -11.35 0.29 9.43
CA ASN A 146 -11.72 0.98 10.69
C ASN A 146 -10.51 1.48 11.52
N ARG A 147 -9.47 2.01 10.87
CA ARG A 147 -8.20 2.46 11.50
C ARG A 147 -8.20 3.90 11.99
N GLY A 148 -9.31 4.61 11.82
CA GLY A 148 -9.38 6.04 12.12
C GLY A 148 -8.63 6.90 11.09
N ASP A 149 -8.48 8.19 11.42
CA ASP A 149 -7.82 9.17 10.56
C ASP A 149 -6.35 9.35 10.94
N LEU A 150 -5.46 8.78 10.13
CA LEU A 150 -4.01 8.78 10.38
C LEU A 150 -3.30 10.03 9.81
N ARG A 151 -4.03 10.97 9.18
CA ARG A 151 -3.43 12.11 8.46
C ARG A 151 -2.57 12.99 9.34
N SER A 152 -3.01 13.27 10.56
CA SER A 152 -2.24 14.06 11.52
C SER A 152 -0.88 13.43 11.82
N SER A 153 -0.83 12.10 11.83
CA SER A 153 0.31 11.30 12.29
C SER A 153 1.37 11.24 11.20
N PHE A 154 0.97 11.01 9.95
CA PHE A 154 1.88 11.18 8.81
C PHE A 154 2.33 12.63 8.61
N LEU A 155 1.42 13.60 8.80
CA LEU A 155 1.79 15.01 8.70
C LEU A 155 2.83 15.38 9.75
N ARG A 156 2.71 14.85 10.98
CA ARG A 156 3.71 15.04 12.03
C ARG A 156 5.06 14.48 11.66
N LEU A 157 5.13 13.24 11.18
CA LEU A 157 6.36 12.61 10.67
C LEU A 157 7.04 13.48 9.59
N PHE A 158 6.24 14.04 8.67
CA PHE A 158 6.73 14.93 7.61
C PHE A 158 7.26 16.26 8.15
N LEU A 159 6.50 16.94 9.02
CA LEU A 159 6.88 18.23 9.59
C LEU A 159 8.14 18.12 10.46
N ASP A 160 8.31 17.00 11.16
CA ASP A 160 9.51 16.72 11.97
C ASP A 160 10.72 16.30 11.12
N GLY A 161 10.57 16.20 9.79
CA GLY A 161 11.64 15.86 8.86
C GLY A 161 12.11 14.40 8.96
N LEU A 162 11.32 13.53 9.58
CA LEU A 162 11.61 12.11 9.73
C LEU A 162 11.13 11.29 8.53
N TRP A 163 10.22 11.86 7.75
CA TRP A 163 9.51 11.20 6.68
C TRP A 163 9.32 12.15 5.50
N HIS A 164 9.60 11.67 4.29
CA HIS A 164 9.49 12.45 3.06
C HIS A 164 8.92 11.57 1.95
N PRO A 165 7.59 11.43 1.84
CA PRO A 165 6.98 10.47 0.94
C PRO A 165 7.17 10.91 -0.52
N GLU A 166 7.33 9.93 -1.38
CA GLU A 166 7.35 10.10 -2.82
C GLU A 166 6.01 9.64 -3.40
N TYR A 167 5.48 10.36 -4.39
CA TYR A 167 4.22 9.98 -5.01
C TYR A 167 4.39 8.68 -5.81
N HIS A 168 3.64 7.65 -5.45
CA HIS A 168 3.63 6.35 -6.14
C HIS A 168 2.48 6.23 -7.14
N GLY A 169 1.31 6.73 -6.75
CA GLY A 169 0.12 6.61 -7.56
C GLY A 169 -1.16 6.94 -6.81
N ARG A 170 -2.26 6.94 -7.55
CA ARG A 170 -3.60 7.02 -6.97
C ARG A 170 -4.07 5.67 -6.45
N SER A 171 -3.85 4.62 -7.23
CA SER A 171 -4.21 3.24 -6.92
C SER A 171 -3.14 2.32 -7.50
N HIS A 172 -2.91 1.17 -6.88
CA HIS A 172 -1.89 0.20 -7.31
C HIS A 172 -2.49 -0.98 -8.11
N PHE A 173 -3.45 -0.71 -8.99
CA PHE A 173 -4.08 -1.69 -9.88
C PHE A 173 -4.76 -1.01 -11.09
N ASP A 174 -5.05 -1.77 -12.14
CA ASP A 174 -5.83 -1.28 -13.29
C ASP A 174 -7.32 -1.18 -12.96
N THR A 175 -7.78 0.04 -12.76
CA THR A 175 -9.16 0.35 -12.37
C THR A 175 -10.17 0.02 -13.46
N ARG A 176 -9.78 0.11 -14.75
CA ARG A 176 -10.67 -0.20 -15.87
C ARG A 176 -10.85 -1.71 -16.02
N ALA A 177 -9.74 -2.45 -15.96
CA ALA A 177 -9.77 -3.91 -16.01
C ALA A 177 -10.56 -4.49 -14.82
N TRP A 178 -10.35 -3.97 -13.62
CA TRP A 178 -11.09 -4.42 -12.44
C TRP A 178 -12.61 -4.21 -12.58
N VAL A 179 -13.05 -3.03 -13.04
CA VAL A 179 -14.49 -2.78 -13.30
C VAL A 179 -15.03 -3.71 -14.37
N GLN A 180 -14.26 -4.01 -15.42
CA GLN A 180 -14.65 -4.98 -16.43
C GLN A 180 -14.90 -6.37 -15.80
N TYR A 181 -14.01 -6.85 -14.93
CA TYR A 181 -14.21 -8.13 -14.24
C TYR A 181 -15.44 -8.15 -13.33
N LEU A 182 -15.73 -7.05 -12.64
CA LEU A 182 -16.96 -6.91 -11.86
C LEU A 182 -18.21 -7.09 -12.74
N ARG A 183 -18.23 -6.42 -13.90
CA ARG A 183 -19.32 -6.49 -14.88
C ARG A 183 -19.45 -7.86 -15.53
N GLU A 184 -18.33 -8.55 -15.78
CA GLU A 184 -18.29 -9.90 -16.37
C GLU A 184 -18.69 -11.01 -15.39
N GLY A 185 -18.95 -10.69 -14.12
CA GLY A 185 -19.36 -11.70 -13.14
C GLY A 185 -18.18 -12.50 -12.57
N ASP A 186 -16.95 -11.98 -12.63
CA ASP A 186 -15.79 -12.65 -12.07
C ASP A 186 -16.00 -12.91 -10.57
N LYS A 187 -15.98 -14.19 -10.19
CA LYS A 187 -16.39 -14.63 -8.84
C LYS A 187 -15.49 -14.04 -7.75
N PHE A 188 -14.19 -13.95 -7.99
CA PHE A 188 -13.23 -13.42 -7.01
C PHE A 188 -13.35 -11.91 -6.91
N SER A 189 -13.33 -11.19 -8.03
CA SER A 189 -13.45 -9.72 -8.05
C SER A 189 -14.72 -9.26 -7.35
N ARG A 190 -15.85 -9.94 -7.60
CA ARG A 190 -17.13 -9.65 -6.94
C ARG A 190 -17.10 -9.98 -5.46
N PHE A 191 -16.57 -11.15 -5.09
CA PHE A 191 -16.42 -11.51 -3.69
C PHE A 191 -15.64 -10.45 -2.91
N TYR A 192 -14.48 -10.03 -3.39
CA TYR A 192 -13.66 -9.03 -2.71
C TYR A 192 -14.32 -7.65 -2.71
N PHE A 193 -14.97 -7.26 -3.82
CA PHE A 193 -15.76 -6.02 -3.87
C PHE A 193 -16.83 -5.98 -2.78
N GLU A 194 -17.55 -7.10 -2.57
CA GLU A 194 -18.56 -7.20 -1.51
C GLU A 194 -17.99 -6.97 -0.11
N GLN A 195 -16.72 -7.35 0.10
CA GLN A 195 -16.01 -7.14 1.37
C GLN A 195 -15.32 -5.77 1.47
N GLY A 196 -15.49 -4.87 0.50
CA GLY A 196 -14.78 -3.59 0.48
C GLY A 196 -13.28 -3.75 0.19
N MET A 197 -12.92 -4.77 -0.59
CA MET A 197 -11.55 -5.09 -0.96
C MET A 197 -11.39 -5.19 -2.48
N VAL A 198 -10.16 -5.03 -2.97
CA VAL A 198 -9.82 -5.24 -4.38
C VAL A 198 -9.08 -6.56 -4.51
N PHE A 199 -9.41 -7.29 -5.58
CA PHE A 199 -8.64 -8.41 -6.06
C PHE A 199 -8.56 -8.33 -7.57
N TYR A 200 -7.35 -8.52 -8.07
CA TYR A 200 -7.04 -8.62 -9.47
C TYR A 200 -6.13 -9.83 -9.65
N ASP A 201 -6.55 -10.79 -10.48
CA ASP A 201 -5.70 -11.93 -10.82
C ASP A 201 -4.56 -11.45 -11.74
N LEU A 202 -3.34 -11.46 -11.19
CA LEU A 202 -2.11 -11.11 -11.90
C LEU A 202 -1.65 -12.24 -12.84
N SER A 203 -2.28 -13.42 -12.78
CA SER A 203 -1.95 -14.56 -13.62
C SER A 203 -2.44 -14.29 -15.06
N PRO A 204 -1.65 -14.64 -16.09
CA PRO A 204 -2.16 -14.62 -17.45
C PRO A 204 -3.32 -15.60 -17.58
N ARG A 205 -4.53 -15.09 -17.87
CA ARG A 205 -5.69 -15.92 -18.22
C ARG A 205 -5.28 -16.80 -19.41
N ARG A 206 -5.33 -18.12 -19.23
CA ARG A 206 -5.00 -19.09 -20.30
C ARG A 206 -5.93 -18.88 -21.51
N GLU A 207 -5.32 -18.95 -22.70
CA GLU A 207 -5.83 -18.48 -23.98
C GLU A 207 -7.21 -19.02 -24.38
N GLY A 208 -8.04 -18.11 -24.89
CA GLY A 208 -9.39 -18.35 -25.44
C GLY A 208 -10.20 -17.06 -25.65
N GLY A 209 -9.82 -15.97 -24.99
CA GLY A 209 -10.38 -14.61 -25.19
C GLY A 209 -9.23 -13.61 -25.33
N GLY A 210 -9.43 -12.56 -26.13
CA GLY A 210 -8.40 -11.66 -26.64
C GLY A 210 -7.36 -11.16 -25.63
N ASN A 211 -6.13 -11.10 -26.13
CA ASN A 211 -4.95 -10.49 -25.52
C ASN A 211 -5.22 -9.11 -24.90
N THR A 212 -5.04 -8.99 -23.58
CA THR A 212 -4.39 -7.84 -22.93
C THR A 212 -3.91 -8.26 -21.54
N SER A 213 -2.63 -8.62 -21.42
CA SER A 213 -1.91 -8.56 -20.15
C SER A 213 -1.40 -7.12 -19.97
N HIS A 214 -1.88 -6.44 -18.93
CA HIS A 214 -1.39 -5.11 -18.54
C HIS A 214 -0.77 -5.13 -17.14
N SER A 215 0.15 -4.17 -16.96
CA SER A 215 1.27 -4.12 -16.01
C SER A 215 0.95 -4.43 -14.54
N LEU A 216 1.90 -5.15 -13.93
CA LEU A 216 2.10 -5.43 -12.51
C LEU A 216 2.59 -4.24 -11.67
N HIS A 217 2.86 -3.09 -12.28
CA HIS A 217 3.27 -1.87 -11.59
C HIS A 217 2.75 -0.66 -12.37
N CYS A 218 2.08 0.26 -11.69
CA CYS A 218 1.98 1.62 -12.19
C CYS A 218 3.41 2.16 -12.29
N GLU A 219 3.99 2.12 -13.49
CA GLU A 219 4.90 3.11 -14.07
C GLU A 219 5.52 2.56 -15.37
N TYR A 220 4.93 2.94 -16.49
CA TYR A 220 5.71 3.30 -17.67
C TYR A 220 5.07 4.53 -18.28
N MET A 221 5.60 5.70 -17.92
CA MET A 221 5.73 6.77 -18.89
C MET A 221 6.69 6.27 -19.98
N ALA A 222 6.15 5.66 -21.03
CA ALA A 222 6.81 5.69 -22.33
C ALA A 222 6.01 6.66 -23.18
N ASP A 223 6.61 7.81 -23.42
CA ASP A 223 6.34 8.64 -24.57
C ASP A 223 6.21 7.76 -25.83
N ALA A 224 4.98 7.53 -26.24
CA ALA A 224 4.65 7.27 -27.63
C ALA A 224 3.66 8.33 -28.10
N VAL A 225 3.99 9.59 -27.81
CA VAL A 225 3.77 10.66 -28.76
C VAL A 225 4.55 10.27 -30.02
N ARG A 226 3.89 9.63 -30.99
CA ARG A 226 4.32 9.83 -32.37
C ARG A 226 3.65 11.11 -32.83
N PHE A 227 4.42 12.18 -32.84
CA PHE A 227 4.16 13.27 -33.78
C PHE A 227 4.19 12.68 -35.19
N GLN A 228 3.01 12.52 -35.78
CA GLN A 228 2.73 12.83 -37.19
C GLN A 228 1.34 13.45 -37.26
#